data_AF-E0RYF4-F1
#
_entry.id   AF-E0RYF4-F1
#
_cell.length_a   1.000
_cell.length_b   1.000
_cell.length_c   1.000
_cell.angle_alpha   90.00
_cell.angle_beta   90.00
_cell.angle_gamma   90.00
#
_symmetry.space_group_name_H-M   'P 1'
#
loop_
_entity.id
_entity.type
_entity.pdbx_description
1 polymer ?
#
loop_
_entity_poly.entity_id
_entity_poly.type
_entity_poly.pdbx_seq_one_letter_code
_entity_poly.pdbx_strand_id
1 'polypeptide(L)'
;MALTNAQYDAIMHEYEERRSLHRQELEDRQRYVYDNVPGYKELEDAIATTSVNFGKRLLSGERLDRSALKKEIAELSRQKLTLLTEAGFSSDYLDMGYTCQDCQDTGYIGNEKCHCFKQKIIEALYDKSNLKIMTKSANFKLLTDKYYTGEDLKRFQGAVRTSEDFVKNFNSDYQNLFFYGTVGTGKSFLSICVANELLKKGHSVIYFSSLGLFTMLSEYAFDYKAKQELHDIYEDLYNCELLIIDDLGTERVNSFVLSEFFSCINERDIRKKSTIITTNLSLEDLQAIYSDRIVSRIVSNYKLLKLTGPDIRKLKKIAKKESEDLQ
;
A
#
# COMPACT_ATOMS: atom_id res chain seq x y z
N MET A 1 -4.12 -6.82 10.22
CA MET A 1 -5.32 -5.99 10.40
C MET A 1 -6.31 -6.36 9.32
N ALA A 2 -7.54 -6.71 9.67
CA ALA A 2 -8.62 -6.68 8.68
C ALA A 2 -8.84 -5.22 8.23
N LEU A 3 -9.01 -5.00 6.93
CA LEU A 3 -9.45 -3.72 6.40
C LEU A 3 -10.74 -3.31 7.11
N THR A 4 -10.90 -2.01 7.40
CA THR A 4 -12.23 -1.50 7.72
C THR A 4 -13.13 -1.69 6.51
N ASN A 5 -14.44 -1.86 6.72
CA ASN A 5 -15.40 -1.97 5.61
C ASN A 5 -15.26 -0.81 4.62
N ALA A 6 -15.04 0.42 5.12
CA ALA A 6 -14.82 1.59 4.27
C ALA A 6 -13.55 1.49 3.40
N GLN A 7 -12.43 0.99 3.93
CA GLN A 7 -11.20 0.80 3.14
C GLN A 7 -11.37 -0.34 2.13
N TYR A 8 -12.07 -1.40 2.51
CA TYR A 8 -12.36 -2.52 1.62
C TYR A 8 -13.27 -2.06 0.46
N ASP A 9 -14.35 -1.34 0.77
CA ASP A 9 -15.29 -0.79 -0.22
C ASP A 9 -14.59 0.19 -1.16
N ALA A 10 -13.66 1.02 -0.65
CA ALA A 10 -12.86 1.92 -1.48
C ALA A 10 -11.97 1.17 -2.49
N ILE A 11 -11.32 0.08 -2.07
CA ILE A 11 -10.54 -0.76 -2.99
C ILE A 11 -11.48 -1.40 -4.02
N MET A 12 -12.60 -1.97 -3.59
CA MET A 12 -13.58 -2.59 -4.51
C MET A 12 -14.11 -1.59 -5.54
N HIS A 13 -14.36 -0.35 -5.12
CA HIS A 13 -14.78 0.72 -6.02
C HIS A 13 -13.72 1.03 -7.08
N GLU A 14 -12.43 1.04 -6.72
CA GLU A 14 -11.34 1.21 -7.70
C GLU A 14 -11.35 0.11 -8.78
N TYR A 15 -11.67 -1.15 -8.41
CA TYR A 15 -11.81 -2.25 -9.38
C TYR A 15 -13.08 -2.14 -10.22
N GLU A 16 -14.18 -1.61 -9.67
CA GLU A 16 -15.38 -1.29 -10.44
C GLU A 16 -15.13 -0.20 -11.47
N GLU A 17 -14.46 0.89 -11.07
CA GLU A 17 -14.09 1.99 -11.97
C GLU A 17 -13.19 1.51 -13.11
N ARG A 18 -12.16 0.71 -12.80
CA ARG A 18 -11.27 0.11 -13.83
C ARG A 18 -12.04 -0.73 -14.85
N ARG A 19 -12.95 -1.59 -14.39
CA ARG A 19 -13.78 -2.41 -15.28
C ARG A 19 -14.73 -1.57 -16.12
N SER A 20 -15.28 -0.49 -15.54
CA SER A 20 -16.12 0.45 -16.28
C SER A 20 -15.33 1.17 -17.37
N LEU A 21 -14.10 1.60 -17.06
CA LEU A 21 -13.21 2.26 -18.01
C LEU A 21 -12.88 1.34 -19.20
N HIS A 22 -12.39 0.12 -18.94
CA HIS A 22 -12.05 -0.80 -20.03
C HIS A 22 -13.26 -1.21 -20.88
N ARG A 23 -14.46 -1.25 -20.27
CA ARG A 23 -15.70 -1.51 -21.03
C ARG A 23 -16.01 -0.34 -21.97
N GLN A 24 -15.90 0.88 -21.46
CA GLN A 24 -16.09 2.08 -22.27
C GLN A 24 -15.07 2.15 -23.41
N GLU A 25 -13.79 1.87 -23.15
CA GLU A 25 -12.75 1.81 -24.19
C GLU A 25 -13.03 0.74 -25.24
N LEU A 26 -13.59 -0.41 -24.85
CA LEU A 26 -14.03 -1.43 -25.81
C LEU A 26 -15.22 -0.96 -26.64
N GLU A 27 -16.23 -0.34 -26.03
CA GLU A 27 -17.39 0.20 -26.74
C GLU A 27 -16.98 1.29 -27.75
N ASP A 28 -16.04 2.15 -27.38
CA ASP A 28 -15.51 3.18 -28.27
C ASP A 28 -14.74 2.56 -29.45
N ARG A 29 -13.89 1.55 -29.20
CA ARG A 29 -13.20 0.80 -30.26
C ARG A 29 -14.18 0.08 -31.18
N GLN A 30 -15.21 -0.56 -30.63
CA GLN A 30 -16.26 -1.23 -31.41
C GLN A 30 -17.04 -0.25 -32.28
N ARG A 31 -17.46 0.89 -31.72
CA ARG A 31 -18.16 1.95 -32.47
C ARG A 31 -17.28 2.45 -33.61
N TYR A 32 -16.00 2.69 -33.33
CA TYR A 32 -15.05 3.11 -34.36
C TYR A 32 -14.93 2.09 -35.49
N VAL A 33 -14.84 0.79 -35.19
CA VAL A 33 -14.81 -0.27 -36.22
C VAL A 33 -16.10 -0.29 -37.03
N TYR A 34 -17.27 -0.17 -36.40
CA TYR A 34 -18.55 -0.14 -37.12
C TYR A 34 -18.67 1.05 -38.07
N ASP A 35 -18.12 2.20 -37.69
CA ASP A 35 -18.20 3.42 -38.50
C ASP A 35 -17.14 3.44 -39.62
N ASN A 36 -16.02 2.72 -39.47
CA ASN A 36 -14.84 2.86 -40.34
C ASN A 36 -14.41 1.59 -41.08
N VAL A 37 -14.95 0.40 -40.75
CA VAL A 37 -14.63 -0.86 -41.43
C VAL A 37 -15.87 -1.37 -42.19
N PRO A 38 -15.97 -1.10 -43.50
CA PRO A 38 -17.14 -1.49 -44.29
C PRO A 38 -17.38 -3.00 -44.26
N GLY A 39 -18.64 -3.42 -44.10
CA GLY A 39 -19.01 -4.83 -44.05
C GLY A 39 -18.87 -5.50 -42.68
N TYR A 40 -18.16 -4.87 -41.72
CA TYR A 40 -17.93 -5.49 -40.41
C TYR A 40 -19.22 -5.64 -39.61
N LYS A 41 -20.02 -4.58 -39.54
CA LYS A 41 -21.29 -4.57 -38.80
C LYS A 41 -22.31 -5.52 -39.42
N GLU A 42 -22.37 -5.58 -40.74
CA GLU A 42 -23.25 -6.50 -41.47
C GLU A 42 -22.95 -7.96 -41.15
N LEU A 43 -21.66 -8.32 -41.04
CA LEU A 43 -21.25 -9.66 -40.63
C LEU A 43 -21.57 -9.94 -39.16
N GLU A 44 -21.43 -8.96 -38.27
CA GLU A 44 -21.85 -9.07 -36.86
C GLU A 44 -23.35 -9.37 -36.74
N ASP A 45 -24.17 -8.56 -37.44
CA ASP A 45 -25.62 -8.69 -37.46
C ASP A 45 -26.05 -10.04 -38.08
N ALA A 46 -25.30 -10.54 -39.08
CA ALA A 46 -25.51 -11.85 -39.67
C ALA A 46 -25.26 -12.99 -38.66
N ILE A 47 -24.17 -12.93 -37.89
CA ILE A 47 -23.88 -13.93 -36.83
C ILE A 47 -25.00 -13.97 -35.78
N ALA A 48 -25.44 -12.79 -35.32
CA ALA A 48 -26.53 -12.67 -34.36
C ALA A 48 -27.84 -13.25 -34.93
N THR A 49 -28.16 -12.89 -36.18
CA THR A 49 -29.37 -13.36 -36.89
C THR A 49 -29.38 -14.87 -37.08
N THR A 50 -28.26 -15.45 -37.54
CA THR A 50 -28.08 -16.89 -37.71
C THR A 50 -28.30 -17.64 -36.39
N SER A 51 -27.74 -17.12 -35.29
CA SER A 51 -27.88 -17.71 -33.95
C SER A 51 -29.32 -17.67 -33.43
N VAL A 52 -30.00 -16.53 -33.57
CA VAL A 52 -31.40 -16.36 -33.15
C VAL A 52 -32.34 -17.24 -33.97
N ASN A 53 -32.14 -17.30 -35.28
CA ASN A 53 -32.97 -18.14 -36.17
C ASN A 53 -32.82 -19.62 -35.84
N PHE A 54 -31.59 -20.09 -35.57
CA PHE A 54 -31.37 -21.46 -35.13
C PHE A 54 -32.08 -21.75 -33.80
N GLY A 55 -32.00 -20.84 -32.82
CA GLY A 55 -32.68 -20.97 -31.54
C GLY A 55 -34.21 -21.06 -31.68
N LYS A 56 -34.81 -20.21 -32.51
CA LYS A 56 -36.26 -20.23 -32.79
C LYS A 56 -36.71 -21.57 -33.38
N ARG A 57 -35.96 -22.10 -34.34
CA ARG A 57 -36.26 -23.39 -35.00
C ARG A 57 -36.12 -24.58 -34.05
N LEU A 58 -35.16 -24.53 -33.12
CA LEU A 58 -35.02 -25.55 -32.09
C LEU A 58 -36.24 -25.56 -31.14
N LEU A 59 -36.71 -24.37 -30.75
CA LEU A 59 -37.90 -24.21 -29.89
C LEU A 59 -39.20 -24.65 -30.58
N SER A 60 -39.29 -24.54 -31.91
CA SER A 60 -40.41 -25.06 -32.68
C SER A 60 -40.37 -26.59 -32.87
N GLY A 61 -39.40 -27.28 -32.25
CA GLY A 61 -39.31 -28.74 -32.27
C GLY A 61 -38.57 -29.33 -33.47
N GLU A 62 -37.93 -28.51 -34.31
CA GLU A 62 -37.11 -29.02 -35.41
C GLU A 62 -35.86 -29.75 -34.89
N ARG A 63 -35.54 -30.89 -35.51
CA ARG A 63 -34.25 -31.55 -35.30
C ARG A 63 -33.19 -30.87 -36.16
N LEU A 64 -32.35 -30.06 -35.52
CA LEU A 64 -31.28 -29.30 -36.18
C LEU A 64 -29.90 -29.86 -35.86
N ASP A 65 -29.00 -29.79 -36.85
CA ASP A 65 -27.59 -30.09 -36.67
C ASP A 65 -26.84 -28.87 -36.12
N ARG A 66 -26.36 -28.97 -34.89
CA ARG A 66 -25.52 -27.93 -34.25
C ARG A 66 -24.16 -27.78 -34.95
N SER A 67 -23.69 -28.78 -35.68
CA SER A 67 -22.42 -28.75 -36.40
C SER A 67 -22.47 -27.80 -37.60
N ALA A 68 -23.59 -27.77 -38.32
CA ALA A 68 -23.83 -26.83 -39.42
C ALA A 68 -23.81 -25.38 -38.94
N LEU A 69 -24.51 -25.08 -37.84
CA LEU A 69 -24.49 -23.74 -37.21
C LEU A 69 -23.07 -23.31 -36.83
N LYS A 70 -22.31 -24.19 -36.18
CA LYS A 70 -20.92 -23.88 -35.79
C LYS A 70 -20.04 -23.56 -36.99
N LYS A 71 -20.19 -24.26 -38.11
CA LYS A 71 -19.44 -23.99 -39.35
C LYS A 71 -19.80 -22.64 -39.93
N GLU A 72 -21.08 -22.30 -39.98
CA GLU A 72 -21.56 -21.02 -40.52
C GLU A 72 -21.08 -19.84 -39.67
N ILE A 73 -21.22 -19.93 -38.34
CA ILE A 73 -20.70 -18.90 -37.41
C ILE A 73 -19.19 -18.77 -37.54
N ALA A 74 -18.45 -19.88 -37.63
CA ALA A 74 -16.99 -19.84 -37.77
C ALA A 74 -16.54 -19.15 -39.06
N GLU A 75 -17.25 -19.38 -40.17
CA GLU A 75 -16.95 -18.75 -41.45
C GLU A 75 -17.22 -17.23 -41.41
N LEU A 76 -18.35 -16.80 -40.85
CA LEU A 76 -18.65 -15.38 -40.66
C LEU A 76 -17.62 -14.70 -39.73
N SER A 77 -17.23 -15.34 -38.63
CA SER A 77 -16.19 -14.84 -37.72
C SER A 77 -14.83 -14.72 -38.41
N ARG A 78 -14.48 -15.65 -39.31
CA ARG A 78 -13.25 -15.59 -40.11
C ARG A 78 -13.26 -14.40 -41.07
N GLN A 79 -14.40 -14.13 -41.70
CA GLN A 79 -14.56 -12.97 -42.58
C GLN A 79 -14.44 -11.66 -41.80
N LYS A 80 -15.06 -11.55 -40.61
CA LYS A 80 -14.89 -10.39 -39.72
C LYS A 80 -13.43 -10.13 -39.36
N LEU A 81 -12.71 -11.19 -38.99
CA LEU A 81 -11.29 -11.09 -38.66
C LEU A 81 -10.46 -10.57 -39.84
N THR A 82 -10.76 -11.07 -41.05
CA THR A 82 -10.11 -10.65 -42.29
C THR A 82 -10.31 -9.15 -42.53
N LEU A 83 -11.56 -8.66 -42.47
CA LEU A 83 -11.87 -7.24 -42.63
C LEU A 83 -11.16 -6.37 -41.59
N LEU A 84 -11.11 -6.82 -40.33
CA LEU A 84 -10.45 -6.10 -39.25
C LEU A 84 -8.94 -5.93 -39.52
N THR A 85 -8.28 -7.01 -39.94
CA THR A 85 -6.84 -7.00 -40.26
C THR A 85 -6.50 -6.25 -41.54
N GLU A 86 -7.35 -6.33 -42.57
CA GLU A 86 -7.17 -5.60 -43.82
C GLU A 86 -7.33 -4.09 -43.63
N ALA A 87 -8.16 -3.68 -42.67
CA ALA A 87 -8.29 -2.29 -42.22
C ALA A 87 -7.11 -1.81 -41.34
N GLY A 88 -6.11 -2.67 -41.08
CA GLY A 88 -4.88 -2.33 -40.36
C GLY A 88 -4.95 -2.49 -38.84
N PHE A 89 -6.02 -3.07 -38.30
CA PHE A 89 -6.13 -3.38 -36.87
C PHE A 89 -5.54 -4.76 -36.54
N SER A 90 -5.12 -4.95 -35.29
CA SER A 90 -4.72 -6.27 -34.80
C SER A 90 -5.94 -7.18 -34.65
N SER A 91 -5.71 -8.50 -34.69
CA SER A 91 -6.77 -9.51 -34.55
C SER A 91 -7.50 -9.46 -33.20
N ASP A 92 -6.83 -8.95 -32.17
CA ASP A 92 -7.30 -8.77 -30.79
C ASP A 92 -7.77 -7.33 -30.51
N TYR A 93 -7.89 -6.48 -31.54
CA TYR A 93 -8.23 -5.06 -31.35
C TYR A 93 -9.57 -4.83 -30.65
N LEU A 94 -10.50 -5.78 -30.76
CA LEU A 94 -11.81 -5.74 -30.11
C LEU A 94 -11.90 -6.68 -28.89
N ASP A 95 -10.76 -7.16 -28.40
CA ASP A 95 -10.72 -7.92 -27.15
C ASP A 95 -10.80 -6.97 -25.95
N MET A 96 -11.39 -7.49 -24.88
CA MET A 96 -11.51 -6.78 -23.61
C MET A 96 -10.12 -6.59 -22.99
N GLY A 97 -9.77 -5.34 -22.69
CA GLY A 97 -8.54 -5.01 -21.97
C GLY A 97 -8.68 -5.25 -20.47
N TYR A 98 -7.58 -5.61 -19.82
CA TYR A 98 -7.50 -5.76 -18.36
C TYR A 98 -6.19 -5.20 -17.82
N THR A 99 -6.26 -4.56 -16.65
CA THR A 99 -5.08 -4.07 -15.94
C THR A 99 -4.35 -5.25 -15.33
N CYS A 100 -5.10 -6.14 -14.69
CA CYS A 100 -4.62 -7.40 -14.16
C CYS A 100 -5.18 -8.55 -14.99
N GLN A 101 -4.30 -9.25 -15.71
CA GLN A 101 -4.68 -10.37 -16.57
C GLN A 101 -5.18 -11.59 -15.79
N ASP A 102 -4.74 -11.78 -14.54
CA ASP A 102 -5.09 -12.96 -13.75
C ASP A 102 -6.52 -12.92 -13.21
N CYS A 103 -6.95 -11.77 -12.69
CA CYS A 103 -8.30 -11.60 -12.11
C CYS A 103 -9.26 -10.84 -13.02
N GLN A 104 -8.80 -10.36 -14.18
CA GLN A 104 -9.61 -9.57 -15.10
C GLN A 104 -10.26 -8.37 -14.41
N ASP A 105 -9.46 -7.66 -13.59
CA ASP A 105 -9.87 -6.51 -12.78
C ASP A 105 -11.07 -6.76 -11.84
N THR A 106 -11.26 -7.99 -11.39
CA THR A 106 -12.25 -8.30 -10.34
C THR A 106 -11.66 -8.22 -8.93
N GLY A 107 -10.33 -8.29 -8.82
CA GLY A 107 -9.62 -8.43 -7.55
C GLY A 107 -9.63 -9.86 -6.98
N TYR A 108 -10.30 -10.81 -7.62
CA TYR A 108 -10.48 -12.18 -7.12
C TYR A 108 -10.21 -13.22 -8.21
N ILE A 109 -9.66 -14.37 -7.82
CA ILE A 109 -9.56 -15.56 -8.65
C ILE A 109 -10.41 -16.64 -7.96
N GLY A 110 -11.64 -16.82 -8.44
CA GLY A 110 -12.64 -17.62 -7.73
C GLY A 110 -12.99 -17.00 -6.38
N ASN A 111 -12.75 -17.74 -5.30
CA ASN A 111 -12.98 -17.26 -3.93
C ASN A 111 -11.73 -16.67 -3.26
N GLU A 112 -10.58 -16.70 -3.94
CA GLU A 112 -9.33 -16.20 -3.38
C GLU A 112 -9.03 -14.80 -3.87
N LYS A 113 -8.49 -13.95 -2.99
CA LYS A 113 -8.02 -12.62 -3.36
C LYS A 113 -6.86 -12.74 -4.32
N CYS A 114 -6.97 -12.06 -5.46
CA CYS A 114 -5.88 -11.98 -6.42
C CYS A 114 -4.67 -11.24 -5.82
N HIS A 115 -3.46 -11.54 -6.30
CA HIS A 115 -2.23 -10.86 -5.91
C HIS A 115 -2.33 -9.32 -6.00
N CYS A 116 -2.95 -8.79 -7.06
CA CYS A 116 -3.16 -7.35 -7.22
C CYS A 116 -4.09 -6.75 -6.15
N PHE A 117 -5.10 -7.52 -5.70
CA PHE A 117 -6.01 -7.08 -4.65
C PHE A 117 -5.31 -7.11 -3.30
N LYS A 118 -4.55 -8.18 -3.01
CA LYS A 118 -3.67 -8.26 -1.84
C LYS A 118 -2.71 -7.07 -1.79
N GLN A 119 -2.11 -6.70 -2.92
CA GLN A 119 -1.27 -5.49 -3.03
C GLN A 119 -2.03 -4.21 -2.68
N LYS A 120 -3.29 -4.09 -3.08
CA LYS A 120 -4.15 -2.94 -2.72
C LYS A 120 -4.54 -2.93 -1.25
N ILE A 121 -4.83 -4.10 -0.67
CA ILE A 121 -5.00 -4.26 0.79
C ILE A 121 -3.75 -3.76 1.50
N ILE A 122 -2.58 -4.19 1.03
CA ILE A 122 -1.28 -3.77 1.56
C ILE A 122 -1.18 -2.24 1.44
N GLU A 123 -1.35 -1.65 0.26
CA GLU A 123 -1.31 -0.19 0.10
C GLU A 123 -2.25 0.58 1.04
N ALA A 124 -3.45 0.04 1.28
CA ALA A 124 -4.44 0.62 2.18
C ALA A 124 -4.13 0.41 3.68
N LEU A 125 -3.47 -0.70 4.04
CA LEU A 125 -3.05 -1.01 5.42
C LEU A 125 -1.72 -0.35 5.79
N TYR A 126 -0.80 -0.26 4.85
CA TYR A 126 0.57 0.28 5.00
C TYR A 126 0.67 1.78 4.75
N ASP A 127 -0.47 2.42 4.53
CA ASP A 127 -0.67 3.85 4.68
C ASP A 127 0.35 4.71 3.92
N LYS A 128 0.70 4.29 2.70
CA LYS A 128 1.37 5.19 1.74
C LYS A 128 0.56 6.48 1.56
N SER A 129 -0.77 6.41 1.72
CA SER A 129 -1.69 7.54 1.82
C SER A 129 -1.38 8.46 2.99
N ASN A 130 -1.37 7.98 4.24
CA ASN A 130 -1.06 8.85 5.37
C ASN A 130 0.40 9.25 5.39
N LEU A 131 1.36 8.40 5.01
CA LEU A 131 2.75 8.84 4.88
C LEU A 131 2.87 9.96 3.83
N LYS A 132 2.20 9.85 2.66
CA LYS A 132 2.15 10.91 1.65
C LYS A 132 1.42 12.18 2.13
N ILE A 133 0.43 12.07 3.02
CA ILE A 133 -0.23 13.22 3.66
C ILE A 133 0.68 13.84 4.73
N MET A 134 1.23 13.02 5.61
CA MET A 134 2.10 13.40 6.72
C MET A 134 3.36 14.10 6.21
N THR A 135 4.00 13.60 5.16
CA THR A 135 5.20 14.20 4.54
C THR A 135 4.97 15.62 3.97
N LYS A 136 3.72 15.97 3.60
CA LYS A 136 3.38 17.36 3.24
C LYS A 136 3.49 18.31 4.44
N SER A 137 3.11 17.83 5.63
CA SER A 137 3.11 18.59 6.88
C SER A 137 4.34 18.37 7.77
N ALA A 138 5.16 17.37 7.47
CA ALA A 138 6.35 16.98 8.22
C ALA A 138 7.52 16.67 7.28
N ASN A 139 8.42 17.64 7.15
CA ASN A 139 9.67 17.53 6.40
C ASN A 139 10.69 18.54 6.93
N PHE A 140 11.97 18.34 6.57
CA PHE A 140 13.05 19.18 7.07
C PHE A 140 12.89 20.68 6.74
N LYS A 141 12.13 21.05 5.70
CA LYS A 141 11.87 22.47 5.38
C LYS A 141 10.90 23.14 6.37
N LEU A 142 10.03 22.35 7.00
CA LEU A 142 9.06 22.82 8.00
C LEU A 142 9.58 22.70 9.44
N LEU A 143 10.83 22.25 9.60
CA LEU A 143 11.48 22.06 10.89
C LEU A 143 11.82 23.43 11.50
N THR A 144 11.56 23.58 12.80
CA THR A 144 11.86 24.82 13.54
C THR A 144 12.32 24.48 14.94
N ASP A 145 13.41 25.10 15.38
CA ASP A 145 14.01 24.92 16.69
C ASP A 145 13.59 26.00 17.70
N LYS A 146 12.81 27.00 17.27
CA LYS A 146 12.30 28.12 18.08
C LYS A 146 11.56 27.73 19.37
N TYR A 147 11.04 26.52 19.46
CA TYR A 147 10.27 26.04 20.62
C TYR A 147 11.12 25.28 21.65
N TYR A 148 12.42 25.15 21.42
CA TYR A 148 13.35 24.45 22.32
C TYR A 148 14.33 25.44 22.93
N THR A 149 14.72 25.22 24.19
CA THR A 149 15.66 26.07 24.93
C THR A 149 16.68 25.24 25.70
N GLY A 150 17.85 25.82 25.99
CA GLY A 150 18.85 25.19 26.86
C GLY A 150 19.33 23.82 26.37
N GLU A 151 19.28 22.80 27.24
CA GLU A 151 19.66 21.44 26.89
C GLU A 151 18.73 20.79 25.85
N ASP A 152 17.43 21.10 25.90
CA ASP A 152 16.45 20.54 24.98
C ASP A 152 16.74 20.96 23.54
N LEU A 153 17.18 22.21 23.34
CA LEU A 153 17.63 22.70 22.03
C LEU A 153 18.84 21.93 21.53
N LYS A 154 19.85 21.70 22.38
CA LYS A 154 21.04 20.93 22.01
C LYS A 154 20.70 19.49 21.63
N ARG A 155 19.82 18.84 22.41
CA ARG A 155 19.32 17.48 22.13
C ARG A 155 18.56 17.44 20.80
N PHE A 156 17.67 18.39 20.57
CA PHE A 156 16.91 18.48 19.33
C PHE A 156 17.81 18.71 18.11
N GLN A 157 18.72 19.69 18.16
CA GLN A 157 19.68 19.94 17.07
C GLN A 157 20.59 18.73 16.81
N GLY A 158 21.02 18.02 17.86
CA GLY A 158 21.79 16.78 17.73
C GLY A 158 21.00 15.65 17.06
N ALA A 159 19.70 15.52 17.38
CA ALA A 159 18.80 14.56 16.75
C ALA A 159 18.53 14.91 15.27
N VAL A 160 18.37 16.19 14.94
CA VAL A 160 18.23 16.67 13.55
C VAL A 160 19.47 16.30 12.75
N ARG A 161 20.66 16.70 13.21
CA ARG A 161 21.93 16.37 12.53
C ARG A 161 22.10 14.87 12.33
N THR A 162 21.80 14.08 13.36
CA THR A 162 21.85 12.62 13.26
C THR A 162 20.88 12.08 12.21
N SER A 163 19.68 12.66 12.10
CA SER A 163 18.68 12.26 11.11
C SER A 163 19.10 12.65 9.69
N GLU A 164 19.72 13.82 9.51
CA GLU A 164 20.28 14.25 8.23
C GLU A 164 21.47 13.37 7.80
N ASP A 165 22.38 13.06 8.73
CA ASP A 165 23.51 12.15 8.51
C ASP A 165 23.04 10.75 8.15
N PHE A 166 22.01 10.25 8.84
CA PHE A 166 21.36 8.98 8.54
C PHE A 166 20.83 8.93 7.10
N VAL A 167 20.10 9.97 6.67
CA VAL A 167 19.59 10.08 5.30
C VAL A 167 20.72 10.20 4.27
N LYS A 168 21.81 10.89 4.61
CA LYS A 168 22.96 11.09 3.73
C LYS A 168 23.73 9.79 3.49
N ASN A 169 23.93 9.00 4.55
CA ASN A 169 24.77 7.81 4.54
C ASN A 169 23.98 6.49 4.42
N PHE A 170 22.67 6.56 4.17
CA PHE A 170 21.74 5.43 4.21
C PHE A 170 22.18 4.21 3.39
N ASN A 171 22.81 4.41 2.23
CA ASN A 171 23.26 3.32 1.35
C ASN A 171 24.63 2.74 1.71
N SER A 172 25.39 3.46 2.54
CA SER A 172 26.79 3.13 2.87
C SER A 172 26.97 2.67 4.30
N ASP A 173 26.03 2.97 5.20
CA ASP A 173 26.13 2.66 6.61
C ASP A 173 24.80 2.11 7.14
N TYR A 174 24.87 0.94 7.78
CA TYR A 174 23.72 0.33 8.44
C TYR A 174 23.57 0.91 9.83
N GLN A 175 22.47 1.63 10.05
CA GLN A 175 22.15 2.25 11.33
C GLN A 175 20.68 2.07 11.68
N ASN A 176 20.37 2.13 12.97
CA ASN A 176 19.01 2.24 13.47
C ASN A 176 18.89 3.45 14.39
N LEU A 177 17.72 4.10 14.42
CA LEU A 177 17.49 5.27 15.28
C LEU A 177 16.38 4.97 16.28
N PHE A 178 16.60 5.35 17.53
CA PHE A 178 15.61 5.22 18.59
C PHE A 178 15.31 6.57 19.22
N PHE A 179 14.16 7.14 18.91
CA PHE A 179 13.72 8.43 19.44
C PHE A 179 12.88 8.22 20.70
N TYR A 180 13.26 8.79 21.83
CA TYR A 180 12.55 8.62 23.09
C TYR A 180 12.49 9.90 23.92
N GLY A 181 11.53 10.02 24.84
CA GLY A 181 11.37 11.17 25.73
C GLY A 181 9.97 11.74 25.76
N THR A 182 9.80 12.98 26.21
CA THR A 182 8.47 13.53 26.55
C THR A 182 7.55 13.73 25.35
N VAL A 183 6.24 13.69 25.60
CA VAL A 183 5.19 13.84 24.58
C VAL A 183 5.28 15.19 23.87
N GLY A 184 5.13 15.17 22.54
CA GLY A 184 5.03 16.41 21.75
C GLY A 184 6.35 17.11 21.43
N THR A 185 7.49 16.46 21.63
CA THR A 185 8.84 17.01 21.40
C THR A 185 9.39 16.81 19.99
N GLY A 186 8.60 16.24 19.07
CA GLY A 186 8.98 16.11 17.65
C GLY A 186 9.59 14.78 17.20
N LYS A 187 9.53 13.71 18.02
CA LYS A 187 10.04 12.37 17.66
C LYS A 187 9.43 11.83 16.36
N SER A 188 8.11 11.70 16.29
CA SER A 188 7.38 11.26 15.09
C SER A 188 7.59 12.21 13.91
N PHE A 189 7.75 13.51 14.17
CA PHE A 189 8.03 14.47 13.11
C PHE A 189 9.38 14.20 12.45
N LEU A 190 10.44 13.91 13.22
CA LEU A 190 11.75 13.58 12.68
C LEU A 190 11.76 12.25 11.92
N SER A 191 11.06 11.21 12.42
CA SER A 191 10.97 9.94 11.70
C SER A 191 10.30 10.11 10.33
N ILE A 192 9.26 10.94 10.24
CA ILE A 192 8.59 11.26 8.96
C ILE A 192 9.48 12.14 8.06
N CYS A 193 10.28 13.05 8.62
CA CYS A 193 11.25 13.82 7.84
C CYS A 193 12.27 12.90 7.15
N VAL A 194 12.80 11.91 7.89
CA VAL A 194 13.68 10.89 7.34
C VAL A 194 12.97 10.07 6.25
N ALA A 195 11.76 9.60 6.54
CA ALA A 195 10.94 8.85 5.57
C ALA A 195 10.76 9.63 4.26
N ASN A 196 10.42 10.92 4.35
CA ASN A 196 10.19 11.78 3.20
C ASN A 196 11.42 11.85 2.28
N GLU A 197 12.60 12.06 2.85
CA GLU A 197 13.82 12.20 2.06
C GLU A 197 14.23 10.86 1.43
N LEU A 198 14.08 9.74 2.14
CA LEU A 198 14.39 8.42 1.61
C LEU A 198 13.40 8.00 0.50
N LEU A 199 12.11 8.29 0.66
CA LEU A 199 11.11 8.08 -0.40
C LEU A 199 11.45 8.87 -1.66
N LYS A 200 11.87 10.14 -1.54
CA LYS A 200 12.31 10.96 -2.68
C LYS A 200 13.56 10.41 -3.37
N LYS A 201 14.43 9.73 -2.63
CA LYS A 201 15.62 9.03 -3.15
C LYS A 201 15.29 7.66 -3.74
N GLY A 202 14.02 7.23 -3.72
CA GLY A 202 13.56 5.97 -4.31
C GLY A 202 13.66 4.75 -3.38
N HIS A 203 13.94 4.95 -2.08
CA HIS A 203 14.00 3.84 -1.13
C HIS A 203 12.61 3.37 -0.70
N SER A 204 12.51 2.07 -0.44
CA SER A 204 11.36 1.41 0.14
C SER A 204 11.23 1.74 1.64
N VAL A 205 10.18 2.45 2.01
CA VAL A 205 9.87 2.83 3.40
C VAL A 205 8.51 2.28 3.78
N ILE A 206 8.45 1.57 4.91
CA ILE A 206 7.23 1.12 5.57
C ILE A 206 7.07 1.87 6.89
N TYR A 207 5.86 2.39 7.13
CA TYR A 207 5.51 3.09 8.36
C TYR A 207 4.39 2.35 9.08
N PHE A 208 4.54 2.17 10.39
CA PHE A 208 3.52 1.65 11.29
C PHE A 208 3.38 2.55 12.51
N SER A 209 2.14 2.74 12.96
CA SER A 209 1.93 2.99 14.38
C SER A 209 2.22 1.70 15.16
N SER A 210 2.66 1.82 16.41
CA SER A 210 2.92 0.66 17.25
C SER A 210 1.71 -0.26 17.36
N LEU A 211 0.52 0.30 17.62
CA LEU A 211 -0.73 -0.47 17.62
C LEU A 211 -0.98 -1.19 16.28
N GLY A 212 -0.66 -0.52 15.16
CA GLY A 212 -0.64 -1.07 13.81
C GLY A 212 0.14 -2.38 13.71
N LEU A 213 1.42 -2.27 14.05
CA LEU A 213 2.36 -3.38 14.00
C LEU A 213 1.94 -4.51 14.93
N PHE A 214 1.65 -4.23 16.20
CA PHE A 214 1.36 -5.26 17.18
C PHE A 214 0.05 -6.01 16.91
N THR A 215 -0.93 -5.36 16.28
CA THR A 215 -2.14 -6.04 15.80
C THR A 215 -1.79 -7.03 14.69
N MET A 216 -0.97 -6.62 13.73
CA MET A 216 -0.50 -7.50 12.65
C MET A 216 0.33 -8.68 13.18
N LEU A 217 1.23 -8.42 14.14
CA LEU A 217 2.02 -9.46 14.80
C LEU A 217 1.14 -10.46 15.56
N SER A 218 0.07 -9.97 16.20
CA SER A 218 -0.89 -10.82 16.89
C SER A 218 -1.66 -11.72 15.94
N GLU A 219 -2.13 -11.21 14.79
CA GLU A 219 -2.84 -12.03 13.82
C GLU A 219 -1.96 -13.17 13.28
N TYR A 220 -0.70 -12.87 12.96
CA TYR A 220 0.26 -13.87 12.51
C TYR A 220 0.58 -14.95 13.55
N ALA A 221 0.67 -14.56 14.82
CA ALA A 221 0.98 -15.49 15.91
C ALA A 221 -0.14 -16.52 16.15
N PHE A 222 -1.41 -16.14 15.94
CA PHE A 222 -2.56 -16.94 16.38
C PHE A 222 -3.43 -17.50 15.25
N ASP A 223 -3.28 -17.05 14.00
CA ASP A 223 -4.06 -17.55 12.86
C ASP A 223 -3.19 -18.31 11.84
N TYR A 224 -3.32 -19.63 11.83
CA TYR A 224 -2.55 -20.53 10.96
C TYR A 224 -2.87 -20.38 9.47
N LYS A 225 -4.09 -19.93 9.12
CA LYS A 225 -4.46 -19.62 7.73
C LYS A 225 -3.90 -18.27 7.32
N ALA A 226 -3.96 -17.29 8.22
CA ALA A 226 -3.33 -15.99 8.00
C ALA A 226 -1.81 -16.11 7.84
N LYS A 227 -1.15 -17.12 8.43
CA LYS A 227 0.30 -17.29 8.31
C LYS A 227 0.82 -17.43 6.88
N GLN A 228 0.08 -18.13 5.99
CA GLN A 228 0.43 -18.19 4.56
C GLN A 228 0.08 -16.90 3.82
N GLU A 229 -1.05 -16.27 4.16
CA GLU A 229 -1.51 -15.03 3.51
C GLU A 229 -0.69 -13.79 3.93
N LEU A 230 -0.15 -13.80 5.14
CA LEU A 230 0.69 -12.75 5.71
C LEU A 230 2.18 -13.03 5.49
N HIS A 231 2.57 -14.18 4.92
CA HIS A 231 3.99 -14.52 4.72
C HIS A 231 4.69 -13.49 3.83
N ASP A 232 4.09 -13.19 2.67
CA ASP A 232 4.63 -12.19 1.72
C ASP A 232 4.71 -10.81 2.38
N ILE A 233 3.73 -10.51 3.23
CA ILE A 233 3.64 -9.25 3.97
C ILE A 233 4.76 -9.12 5.02
N TYR A 234 5.08 -10.21 5.70
CA TYR A 234 6.22 -10.29 6.62
C TYR A 234 7.55 -10.21 5.87
N GLU A 235 7.64 -10.83 4.70
CA GLU A 235 8.84 -10.71 3.86
C GLU A 235 9.02 -9.27 3.37
N ASP A 236 7.96 -8.56 2.97
CA ASP A 236 8.03 -7.13 2.65
C ASP A 236 8.47 -6.31 3.87
N LEU A 237 7.91 -6.60 5.05
CA LEU A 237 8.32 -5.98 6.32
C LEU A 237 9.80 -6.23 6.61
N TYR A 238 10.31 -7.42 6.34
CA TYR A 238 11.72 -7.78 6.58
C TYR A 238 12.66 -7.25 5.51
N ASN A 239 12.20 -7.06 4.28
CA ASN A 239 13.03 -6.67 3.14
C ASN A 239 13.02 -5.17 2.84
N CYS A 240 12.00 -4.43 3.29
CA CYS A 240 11.95 -2.97 3.13
C CYS A 240 13.19 -2.31 3.74
N GLU A 241 13.74 -1.32 3.02
CA GLU A 241 15.00 -0.67 3.39
C GLU A 241 14.87 0.11 4.69
N LEU A 242 13.72 0.76 4.92
CA LEU A 242 13.41 1.42 6.19
C LEU A 242 12.05 0.98 6.73
N LEU A 243 12.05 0.52 7.99
CA LEU A 243 10.84 0.33 8.80
C LEU A 243 10.76 1.41 9.87
N ILE A 244 9.60 2.07 9.99
CA ILE A 244 9.32 3.03 11.06
C ILE A 244 8.21 2.48 11.95
N ILE A 245 8.46 2.46 13.26
CA ILE A 245 7.51 2.05 14.29
C ILE A 245 7.29 3.26 15.20
N ASP A 246 6.14 3.91 15.04
CA ASP A 246 5.82 5.15 15.72
C ASP A 246 4.99 4.91 16.99
N ASP A 247 5.35 5.61 18.07
CA ASP A 247 4.66 5.65 19.37
C ASP A 247 4.55 4.28 20.07
N LEU A 248 5.69 3.58 20.15
CA LEU A 248 5.85 2.34 20.91
C LEU A 248 5.50 2.58 22.39
N GLY A 249 4.60 1.78 22.96
CA GLY A 249 4.20 1.84 24.37
C GLY A 249 2.71 2.03 24.62
N THR A 250 1.89 2.09 23.58
CA THR A 250 0.44 2.35 23.67
C THR A 250 -0.41 1.09 23.49
N GLU A 251 0.19 0.00 23.04
CA GLU A 251 -0.45 -1.26 22.74
C GLU A 251 -0.57 -2.20 23.95
N ARG A 252 -1.46 -3.19 23.84
CA ARG A 252 -1.51 -4.31 24.79
C ARG A 252 -0.60 -5.43 24.29
N VAL A 253 0.46 -5.70 25.03
CA VAL A 253 1.43 -6.75 24.68
C VAL A 253 1.13 -8.04 25.44
N ASN A 254 1.31 -9.18 24.80
CA ASN A 254 1.39 -10.49 25.43
C ASN A 254 2.72 -11.17 25.05
N SER A 255 3.10 -12.24 25.75
CA SER A 255 4.40 -12.91 25.55
C SER A 255 4.61 -13.42 24.12
N PHE A 256 3.56 -13.90 23.46
CA PHE A 256 3.65 -14.38 22.07
C PHE A 256 3.92 -13.22 21.09
N VAL A 257 3.18 -12.12 21.21
CA VAL A 257 3.36 -10.95 20.35
C VAL A 257 4.72 -10.28 20.60
N LEU A 258 5.20 -10.25 21.85
CA LEU A 258 6.56 -9.79 22.15
C LEU A 258 7.63 -10.67 21.51
N SER A 259 7.41 -11.99 21.44
CA SER A 259 8.31 -12.89 20.74
C SER A 259 8.35 -12.59 19.24
N GLU A 260 7.21 -12.36 18.60
CA GLU A 260 7.16 -11.97 17.19
C GLU A 260 7.79 -10.60 16.93
N PHE A 261 7.59 -9.63 17.83
CA PHE A 261 8.24 -8.32 17.75
C PHE A 261 9.77 -8.44 17.86
N PHE A 262 10.25 -9.25 18.80
CA PHE A 262 11.68 -9.54 18.94
C PHE A 262 12.23 -10.20 17.67
N SER A 263 11.52 -11.19 17.12
CA SER A 263 11.90 -11.84 15.85
C SER A 263 11.97 -10.84 14.71
N CYS A 264 10.99 -9.94 14.60
CA CYS A 264 10.98 -8.90 13.57
C CYS A 264 12.21 -7.97 13.65
N ILE A 265 12.54 -7.46 14.85
CA ILE A 265 13.74 -6.62 15.03
C ILE A 265 15.01 -7.41 14.70
N ASN A 266 15.09 -8.66 15.15
CA ASN A 266 16.27 -9.50 14.95
C ASN A 266 16.48 -9.88 13.48
N GLU A 267 15.43 -10.25 12.75
CA GLU A 267 15.51 -10.56 11.33
C GLU A 267 15.98 -9.35 10.51
N ARG A 268 15.43 -8.17 10.78
CA ARG A 268 15.88 -6.94 10.12
C ARG A 268 17.34 -6.61 10.42
N ASP A 269 17.79 -6.85 11.64
CA ASP A 269 19.17 -6.64 12.05
C ASP A 269 20.17 -7.61 11.38
N ILE A 270 19.75 -8.87 11.19
CA ILE A 270 20.49 -9.86 10.41
C ILE A 270 20.56 -9.45 8.94
N ARG A 271 19.44 -9.02 8.36
CA ARG A 271 19.33 -8.59 6.95
C ARG A 271 19.91 -7.20 6.68
N LYS A 272 20.42 -6.50 7.70
CA LYS A 272 20.94 -5.13 7.63
C LYS A 272 19.94 -4.13 7.05
N LYS A 273 18.68 -4.23 7.49
CA LYS A 273 17.59 -3.34 7.11
C LYS A 273 17.27 -2.37 8.25
N SER A 274 17.39 -1.07 7.97
CA SER A 274 17.36 -0.01 8.97
C SER A 274 15.98 0.13 9.60
N THR A 275 15.94 0.40 10.90
CA THR A 275 14.70 0.55 11.67
C THR A 275 14.73 1.84 12.48
N ILE A 276 13.61 2.56 12.48
CA ILE A 276 13.39 3.72 13.33
C ILE A 276 12.25 3.41 14.27
N ILE A 277 12.47 3.63 15.57
CA ILE A 277 11.44 3.47 16.59
C ILE A 277 11.27 4.80 17.31
N THR A 278 10.02 5.19 17.60
CA THR A 278 9.72 6.32 18.47
C THR A 278 8.93 5.86 19.70
N THR A 279 9.18 6.44 20.87
CA THR A 279 8.41 6.15 22.10
C THR A 279 8.30 7.35 23.01
N ASN A 280 7.19 7.45 23.74
CA ASN A 280 7.03 8.40 24.85
C ASN A 280 7.47 7.83 26.20
N LEU A 281 7.86 6.56 26.27
CA LEU A 281 8.28 5.88 27.48
C LEU A 281 9.71 6.24 27.87
N SER A 282 9.99 6.17 29.18
CA SER A 282 11.37 6.09 29.67
C SER A 282 11.99 4.73 29.31
N LEU A 283 13.31 4.60 29.41
CA LEU A 283 13.96 3.31 29.14
C LEU A 283 13.56 2.27 30.20
N GLU A 284 13.33 2.73 31.43
CA GLU A 284 12.86 1.93 32.55
C GLU A 284 11.44 1.41 32.31
N ASP A 285 10.51 2.28 31.86
CA ASP A 285 9.13 1.86 31.53
C ASP A 285 9.10 0.91 30.32
N LEU A 286 9.96 1.16 29.32
CA LEU A 286 10.12 0.28 28.17
C LEU A 286 10.58 -1.11 28.60
N GLN A 287 11.51 -1.20 29.55
CA GLN A 287 12.01 -2.47 30.09
C GLN A 287 10.91 -3.26 30.80
N ALA A 288 10.08 -2.56 31.58
CA ALA A 288 8.95 -3.17 32.27
C ALA A 288 7.89 -3.77 31.31
N ILE A 289 7.70 -3.17 30.13
CA ILE A 289 6.67 -3.59 29.17
C ILE A 289 7.19 -4.62 28.17
N TYR A 290 8.39 -4.41 27.61
CA TYR A 290 8.90 -5.20 26.47
C TYR A 290 9.94 -6.26 26.84
N SER A 291 10.25 -6.42 28.12
CA SER A 291 11.34 -7.27 28.65
C SER A 291 12.75 -6.77 28.37
N ASP A 292 13.67 -7.18 29.25
CA ASP A 292 15.11 -6.89 29.17
C ASP A 292 15.72 -7.27 27.83
N ARG A 293 15.25 -8.35 27.21
CA ARG A 293 15.83 -8.87 25.97
C ARG A 293 15.63 -7.91 24.79
N ILE A 294 14.42 -7.35 24.66
CA ILE A 294 14.10 -6.39 23.58
C ILE A 294 14.84 -5.08 23.84
N VAL A 295 14.79 -4.57 25.08
CA VAL A 295 15.46 -3.31 25.43
C VAL A 295 16.96 -3.40 25.25
N SER A 296 17.59 -4.49 25.69
CA SER A 296 19.02 -4.75 25.49
C SER A 296 19.40 -4.69 24.00
N ARG A 297 18.60 -5.32 23.13
CA ARG A 297 18.81 -5.30 21.68
C ARG A 297 18.65 -3.91 21.07
N ILE A 298 17.66 -3.15 21.51
CA ILE A 298 17.45 -1.78 21.04
C ILE A 298 18.64 -0.91 21.48
N VAL A 299 19.00 -0.93 22.76
CA VAL A 299 20.09 -0.11 23.31
C VAL A 299 21.44 -0.45 22.67
N SER A 300 21.71 -1.70 22.32
CA SER A 300 22.97 -2.10 21.71
C SER A 300 23.08 -1.73 20.22
N ASN A 301 21.96 -1.74 19.48
CA ASN A 301 21.98 -1.67 18.01
C ASN A 301 21.37 -0.38 17.44
N TYR A 302 20.87 0.50 18.30
CA TYR A 302 20.22 1.76 17.89
C TYR A 302 20.96 2.96 18.47
N LYS A 303 21.04 4.01 17.67
CA LYS A 303 21.48 5.32 18.15
C LYS A 303 20.33 5.95 18.94
N LEU A 304 20.52 6.08 20.25
CA LEU A 304 19.53 6.64 21.17
C LEU A 304 19.48 8.16 21.06
N LEU A 305 18.31 8.70 20.75
CA LEU A 305 18.05 10.13 20.55
C LEU A 305 16.96 10.60 21.53
N LYS A 306 17.41 11.18 22.66
CA LYS A 306 16.51 11.70 23.70
C LYS A 306 15.96 13.07 23.30
N LEU A 307 14.64 13.19 23.19
CA LEU A 307 13.94 14.45 22.94
C LEU A 307 13.05 14.81 24.13
N THR A 308 13.44 15.87 24.83
CA THR A 308 12.74 16.45 25.97
C THR A 308 12.32 17.89 25.68
N GLY A 309 11.38 18.40 26.46
CA GLY A 309 10.86 19.76 26.32
C GLY A 309 9.33 19.84 26.35
N PRO A 310 8.78 21.05 26.11
CA PRO A 310 7.33 21.27 26.12
C PRO A 310 6.64 20.63 24.91
N ASP A 311 5.31 20.39 25.01
CA ASP A 311 4.53 19.91 23.87
C ASP A 311 4.38 21.02 22.82
N ILE A 312 5.12 20.89 21.72
CA ILE A 312 5.20 21.86 20.64
C ILE A 312 3.86 21.99 19.91
N ARG A 313 3.05 20.93 19.89
CA ARG A 313 1.71 20.98 19.28
C ARG A 313 0.81 21.93 20.05
N LYS A 314 0.93 21.97 21.38
CA LYS A 314 0.22 22.94 22.23
C LYS A 314 0.73 24.36 21.98
N LEU A 315 2.04 24.55 21.96
CA LEU A 315 2.64 25.87 21.72
C LEU A 315 2.25 26.46 20.36
N LYS A 316 2.27 25.64 19.29
CA LYS A 316 1.83 26.07 17.95
C LYS A 316 0.35 26.46 17.93
N LYS A 317 -0.51 25.74 18.66
CA LYS A 317 -1.94 26.07 18.74
C LYS A 317 -2.20 27.38 19.48
N ILE A 318 -1.43 27.67 20.52
CA ILE A 318 -1.52 28.92 21.28
C ILE A 318 -1.03 30.09 20.40
N ALA A 319 0.15 29.97 19.80
CA ALA A 319 0.70 31.01 18.92
C ALA A 319 -0.20 31.34 17.72
N LYS A 320 -0.89 30.34 17.16
CA LYS A 320 -1.85 30.55 16.06
C LYS A 320 -3.08 31.35 16.52
N LYS A 321 -3.63 31.05 17.70
CA LYS A 321 -4.74 31.83 18.27
C LYS A 321 -4.35 33.28 18.54
N GLU A 322 -3.18 33.49 19.14
CA GLU A 322 -2.67 34.84 19.39
C GLU A 322 -2.50 35.65 18.10
N SER A 323 -2.07 35.02 17.00
CA SER A 323 -1.99 35.70 15.70
C SER A 323 -3.34 35.99 15.04
N GLU A 324 -4.37 35.19 15.33
CA GLU A 324 -5.75 35.38 14.82
C GLU A 324 -6.51 36.43 15.63
N ASP A 325 -6.23 36.54 16.94
CA ASP A 325 -6.83 37.55 17.83
C ASP A 325 -6.20 38.96 17.65
N LEU A 326 -5.04 39.05 16.98
CA LEU A 326 -4.36 40.32 16.66
C LEU A 326 -4.68 40.86 15.25
N GLN A 327 -5.50 40.17 14.45
CA GLN A 327 -5.92 40.57 13.10
C GLN A 327 -7.36 41.10 13.07
#